data_AF-A0A7H4MSK5-F1
#
_entry.id   AF-A0A7H4MSK5-F1
#
_cell.length_a   1.000
_cell.length_b   1.000
_cell.length_c   1.000
_cell.angle_alpha   90.00
_cell.angle_beta   90.00
_cell.angle_gamma   90.00
#
_symmetry.space_group_name_H-M   'P 1'
#
loop_
_entity.id
_entity.type
_entity.pdbx_description
1 polymer ?
#
loop_
_entity_poly.entity_id
_entity_poly.type
_entity_poly.pdbx_seq_one_letter_code
_entity_poly.pdbx_strand_id
1 'polypeptide(L)'
;MIHPFDILTLDNGAKLIFTPCPGTKGVSIVDSLKSLKEAGAQTVITMMTMAEMTEKQADTLPSLCAELRMDWYHLPLKIAVRLKRHLHRPLLNRRIFYWG
;
A
#
# COMPACT_ATOMS: atom_id res chain seq x y z
N MET A 1 -1.06 -12.85 -14.57
CA MET A 1 0.26 -12.24 -14.25
C MET A 1 0.31 -11.99 -12.76
N ILE A 2 1.47 -12.14 -12.12
CA ILE A 2 1.65 -11.94 -10.67
C ILE A 2 1.86 -10.44 -10.40
N HIS A 3 1.18 -9.88 -9.39
CA HIS A 3 1.43 -8.49 -8.98
C HIS A 3 2.78 -8.39 -8.26
N PRO A 4 3.68 -7.47 -8.63
CA PRO A 4 4.98 -7.34 -7.96
C PRO A 4 4.80 -6.88 -6.51
N PHE A 5 5.59 -7.43 -5.60
CA PHE A 5 5.66 -7.01 -4.21
C PHE A 5 7.06 -7.28 -3.64
N ASP A 6 7.43 -6.56 -2.59
CA ASP A 6 8.63 -6.78 -1.79
C ASP A 6 8.22 -7.29 -0.41
N ILE A 7 9.06 -8.13 0.20
CA ILE A 7 8.83 -8.66 1.56
C ILE A 7 9.94 -8.20 2.49
N LEU A 8 9.55 -7.58 3.61
CA LEU A 8 10.42 -7.35 4.77
C LEU A 8 10.07 -8.37 5.85
N THR A 9 10.99 -9.26 6.18
CA THR A 9 10.86 -10.18 7.32
C THR A 9 11.47 -9.55 8.56
N LEU A 10 10.75 -9.59 9.68
CA LEU A 10 11.18 -9.08 10.98
C LEU A 10 11.79 -10.21 11.83
N ASP A 11 12.58 -9.86 12.83
CA ASP A 11 13.30 -10.82 13.70
C ASP A 11 12.35 -11.77 14.47
N ASN A 12 11.10 -11.35 14.69
CA ASN A 12 10.07 -12.17 15.32
C ASN A 12 9.32 -13.08 14.33
N GLY A 13 9.76 -13.17 13.07
CA GLY A 13 9.17 -13.99 12.02
C GLY A 13 7.96 -13.35 11.31
N ALA A 14 7.51 -12.17 11.74
CA ALA A 14 6.46 -11.44 11.03
C ALA A 14 6.96 -10.91 9.68
N LYS A 15 6.04 -10.69 8.73
CA LYS A 15 6.35 -10.21 7.39
C LYS A 15 5.51 -9.00 7.04
N LEU A 16 6.13 -7.99 6.46
CA LEU A 16 5.46 -6.86 5.81
C LEU A 16 5.61 -7.03 4.31
N ILE A 17 4.49 -7.01 3.59
CA ILE A 17 4.46 -7.11 2.13
C ILE A 17 4.14 -5.73 1.57
N PHE A 18 5.08 -5.17 0.80
CA PHE A 18 4.93 -3.87 0.16
C PHE A 18 4.57 -4.06 -1.30
N THR A 19 3.50 -3.41 -1.72
CA THR A 19 3.03 -3.46 -3.11
C THR A 19 2.92 -2.04 -3.64
N PRO A 20 3.34 -1.77 -4.90
CA PRO A 20 2.89 -0.57 -5.59
C PRO A 20 1.35 -0.59 -5.68
N CYS A 21 0.73 0.58 -5.88
CA CYS A 21 -0.73 0.73 -5.85
C CYS A 21 -1.43 -0.38 -6.65
N PRO A 22 -2.26 -1.23 -6.01
CA PRO A 22 -2.92 -2.33 -6.70
C PRO A 22 -3.82 -1.77 -7.81
N GLY A 23 -3.80 -2.37 -8.99
CA GLY A 23 -4.55 -1.88 -10.16
C GLY A 23 -3.76 -0.98 -11.12
N THR A 24 -2.56 -0.49 -10.77
CA THR A 24 -1.85 0.50 -11.60
C THR A 24 -0.92 -0.06 -12.68
N LYS A 25 -0.65 -1.37 -12.67
CA LYS A 25 0.27 -2.05 -13.62
C LYS A 25 -0.42 -3.07 -14.55
N GLY A 26 -1.71 -2.88 -14.83
CA GLY A 26 -2.47 -3.77 -15.72
C GLY A 26 -2.86 -5.12 -15.09
N VAL A 27 -2.68 -5.27 -13.77
CA VAL A 27 -3.18 -6.41 -12.98
C VAL A 27 -4.37 -5.93 -12.18
N SER A 28 -5.47 -6.67 -12.20
CA SER A 28 -6.68 -6.29 -11.48
C SER A 28 -6.44 -6.25 -9.96
N ILE A 29 -7.26 -5.48 -9.25
CA ILE A 29 -7.18 -5.40 -7.78
C ILE A 29 -7.45 -6.76 -7.12
N VAL A 30 -8.37 -7.55 -7.68
CA VAL A 30 -8.68 -8.90 -7.18
C VAL A 30 -7.50 -9.86 -7.37
N ASP A 31 -6.85 -9.83 -8.53
CA ASP A 31 -5.67 -10.67 -8.78
C ASP A 31 -4.50 -10.25 -7.89
N SER A 32 -4.34 -8.95 -7.65
CA SER A 32 -3.33 -8.41 -6.74
C SER A 32 -3.56 -8.92 -5.32
N LEU A 33 -4.78 -8.85 -4.79
CA LEU A 33 -5.12 -9.34 -3.46
C LEU A 33 -4.94 -10.86 -3.34
N LYS A 34 -5.28 -11.64 -4.38
CA LYS A 34 -5.02 -13.09 -4.41
C LYS A 34 -3.53 -13.40 -4.34
N SER A 35 -2.69 -12.72 -5.15
CA SER A 35 -1.23 -12.89 -5.09
C SER A 35 -0.66 -12.55 -3.71
N LEU A 36 -1.16 -11.47 -3.06
CA LEU A 36 -0.74 -11.11 -1.70
C LEU A 36 -1.14 -12.18 -0.67
N LYS A 37 -2.35 -12.72 -0.79
CA LYS A 37 -2.83 -13.81 0.08
C LYS A 37 -2.00 -15.07 -0.08
N GLU A 38 -1.69 -15.46 -1.32
CA GLU A 38 -0.79 -16.59 -1.62
C GLU A 38 0.62 -16.38 -1.05
N ALA A 39 1.11 -15.14 -1.00
CA ALA A 39 2.36 -14.77 -0.34
C ALA A 39 2.28 -14.78 1.21
N GLY A 40 1.10 -15.08 1.76
CA GLY A 40 0.87 -15.20 3.20
C GLY A 40 0.30 -13.95 3.87
N ALA A 41 -0.12 -12.93 3.11
CA ALA A 41 -0.82 -11.78 3.68
C ALA A 41 -2.16 -12.22 4.28
N GLN A 42 -2.38 -11.84 5.54
CA GLN A 42 -3.65 -12.03 6.25
C GLN A 42 -4.40 -10.70 6.41
N THR A 43 -3.69 -9.59 6.29
CA THR A 43 -4.19 -8.25 6.56
C THR A 43 -3.72 -7.28 5.49
N VAL A 44 -4.59 -6.37 5.09
CA VAL A 44 -4.30 -5.25 4.18
C VAL A 44 -4.46 -3.94 4.95
N ILE A 45 -3.45 -3.09 4.87
CA ILE A 45 -3.49 -1.72 5.41
C ILE A 45 -3.47 -0.76 4.22
N THR A 46 -4.48 0.10 4.11
CA THR A 46 -4.49 1.15 3.09
C THR A 46 -4.35 2.52 3.73
N MET A 47 -3.50 3.36 3.12
CA MET A 47 -3.24 4.71 3.57
C MET A 47 -3.82 5.79 2.65
N MET A 48 -4.35 5.39 1.48
CA MET A 48 -5.08 6.30 0.57
C MET A 48 -6.44 6.68 1.17
N THR A 49 -6.87 7.91 0.95
CA THR A 49 -8.24 8.35 1.24
C THR A 49 -9.24 7.62 0.36
N MET A 50 -10.53 7.58 0.76
CA MET A 50 -11.58 6.98 -0.07
C MET A 50 -11.65 7.63 -1.46
N ALA A 51 -11.51 8.97 -1.53
CA ALA A 51 -11.54 9.70 -2.79
C ALA A 51 -10.41 9.27 -3.73
N GLU A 52 -9.18 9.14 -3.21
CA GLU A 52 -8.03 8.64 -3.98
C GLU A 52 -8.22 7.17 -4.39
N MET A 53 -8.85 6.33 -3.55
CA MET A 53 -9.17 4.95 -3.92
C MET A 53 -10.18 4.89 -5.06
N THR A 54 -11.25 5.70 -5.03
CA THR A 54 -12.22 5.79 -6.13
C THR A 54 -11.55 6.29 -7.41
N GLU A 55 -10.72 7.34 -7.33
CA GLU A 55 -9.96 7.87 -8.49
C GLU A 55 -9.06 6.80 -9.12
N LYS A 56 -8.47 5.93 -8.29
CA LYS A 56 -7.58 4.84 -8.72
C LYS A 56 -8.29 3.51 -8.97
N GLN A 57 -9.63 3.49 -8.99
CA GLN A 57 -10.44 2.28 -9.21
C GLN A 57 -10.15 1.15 -8.20
N ALA A 58 -9.85 1.53 -6.97
CA ALA A 58 -9.54 0.65 -5.85
C ALA A 58 -10.61 0.69 -4.74
N ASP A 59 -11.77 1.29 -5.02
CA ASP A 59 -12.91 1.40 -4.11
C ASP A 59 -13.58 0.06 -3.79
N THR A 60 -13.35 -0.97 -4.61
CA THR A 60 -13.78 -2.36 -4.36
C THR A 60 -12.85 -3.15 -3.42
N LEU A 61 -11.71 -2.58 -3.01
CA LEU A 61 -10.76 -3.23 -2.11
C LEU A 61 -11.40 -3.75 -0.81
N PRO A 62 -12.27 -2.98 -0.11
CA PRO A 62 -12.87 -3.41 1.15
C PRO A 62 -13.72 -4.68 1.00
N SER A 63 -14.57 -4.73 -0.04
CA SER A 63 -15.44 -5.88 -0.29
C SER A 63 -14.63 -7.11 -0.69
N LEU A 64 -13.60 -6.93 -1.53
CA LEU A 64 -12.71 -8.01 -1.94
C LEU A 64 -11.89 -8.56 -0.78
N CYS A 65 -11.42 -7.73 0.15
CA CYS A 65 -10.77 -8.19 1.37
C CYS A 65 -11.72 -9.05 2.22
N ALA A 66 -12.99 -8.65 2.37
CA ALA A 66 -13.99 -9.44 3.08
C ALA A 66 -14.26 -10.79 2.40
N GLU A 67 -14.43 -10.81 1.08
CA GLU A 67 -14.60 -12.05 0.30
C GLU A 67 -13.40 -12.99 0.42
N LEU A 68 -12.19 -12.43 0.40
CA LEU A 68 -10.94 -13.16 0.55
C LEU A 68 -10.61 -13.49 2.01
N ARG A 69 -11.45 -13.14 2.99
CA ARG A 69 -11.18 -13.31 4.43
C ARG A 69 -9.83 -12.74 4.85
N MET A 70 -9.52 -11.55 4.36
CA MET A 70 -8.39 -10.75 4.79
C MET A 70 -8.90 -9.58 5.63
N ASP A 71 -8.26 -9.32 6.76
CA ASP A 71 -8.59 -8.14 7.56
C ASP A 71 -8.18 -6.88 6.81
N TRP A 72 -9.02 -5.85 6.83
CA TRP A 72 -8.73 -4.57 6.21
C TRP A 72 -8.74 -3.45 7.24
N TYR A 73 -7.63 -2.72 7.33
CA TYR A 73 -7.50 -1.53 8.16
C TYR A 73 -7.30 -0.30 7.27
N HIS A 74 -8.22 0.65 7.40
CA HIS A 74 -8.16 1.91 6.67
C HIS A 74 -7.57 3.01 7.54
N LEU A 75 -6.36 3.46 7.19
CA LEU A 75 -5.62 4.49 7.92
C LEU A 75 -5.30 5.66 6.97
N PRO A 76 -6.32 6.41 6.51
CA PRO A 76 -6.15 7.41 5.48
C PRO A 76 -5.21 8.53 5.94
N LEU A 77 -4.13 8.73 5.19
CA LEU A 77 -3.24 9.87 5.36
C LEU A 77 -3.38 10.77 4.14
N LYS A 78 -3.56 12.07 4.37
CA LYS A 78 -3.42 13.05 3.30
C LYS A 78 -1.94 13.13 2.95
N ILE A 79 -1.55 12.69 1.76
CA ILE A 79 -0.19 12.94 1.25
C ILE A 79 -0.08 14.46 1.09
N ALA A 80 0.49 15.12 2.09
CA ALA A 80 0.94 16.49 1.95
C ALA A 80 2.13 16.44 1.00
N VAL A 81 1.89 16.67 -0.29
CA VAL A 81 2.96 16.98 -1.22
C VAL A 81 3.63 18.23 -0.65
N ARG A 82 4.79 18.05 -0.02
CA ARG A 82 5.65 19.14 0.44
C ARG A 82 5.95 19.97 -0.80
N LEU A 83 5.19 21.05 -1.00
CA LEU A 83 5.52 22.12 -1.93
C LEU A 83 6.99 22.45 -1.70
N LYS A 84 7.83 22.26 -2.72
CA LYS A 84 9.22 22.72 -2.74
C LYS A 84 9.20 24.24 -2.59
N ARG A 85 9.10 24.74 -1.37
CA ARG A 85 9.41 26.12 -1.03
C ARG A 85 10.77 26.12 -0.37
N HIS A 86 11.71 26.74 -1.08
CA HIS A 86 13.08 27.01 -0.66
C HIS A 86 13.22 27.17 0.85
N LEU A 87 13.90 26.21 1.48
CA LEU A 87 14.50 26.41 2.79
C LEU A 87 15.88 25.76 2.74
N HIS A 88 16.89 26.61 2.55
CA HIS A 88 18.25 26.31 2.94
C HIS A 88 18.26 26.00 4.43
N ARG A 89 18.47 24.74 4.81
CA ARG A 89 19.18 24.38 6.04
C ARG A 89 19.64 22.91 6.00
N PRO A 90 20.89 22.62 6.38
CA PRO A 90 21.40 21.26 6.52
C PRO A 90 20.97 20.67 7.86
N LEU A 91 21.04 19.34 7.96
CA LEU A 91 20.69 18.49 9.11
C LEU A 91 19.23 18.05 9.19
N LEU A 92 18.93 16.91 8.56
CA LEU A 92 18.41 15.78 9.34
C LEU A 92 18.61 14.48 8.56
N ASN A 93 19.50 13.66 9.11
CA ASN A 93 19.78 12.28 8.68
C ASN A 93 18.61 11.37 9.10
N ARG A 94 17.43 11.58 8.52
CA ARG A 94 16.27 10.69 8.66
C ARG A 94 15.87 10.24 7.28
N ARG A 95 16.44 9.12 6.84
CA ARG A 95 15.97 8.37 5.67
C ARG A 95 14.59 7.79 6.01
N ILE A 96 13.55 8.60 5.83
CA ILE A 96 12.22 8.07 5.59
C ILE A 96 12.03 8.18 4.09
N PHE A 97 12.30 7.09 3.39
CA PHE A 97 11.95 6.95 1.99
C PHE A 97 10.43 6.76 1.91
N TYR A 98 9.71 7.82 1.54
CA TYR A 98 8.34 7.69 1.04
C TYR A 98 8.43 7.53 -0.49
N TRP A 99 8.06 6.34 -0.97
CA TRP A 99 7.91 6.07 -2.39
C TRP A 99 6.53 6.56 -2.84
N GLY A 100 6.49 7.33 -3.92
CA GLY A 100 5.27 7.71 -4.65
C GLY A 100 5.11 6.85 -5.88
#